data_AF-X0VRR6-F1
#
_entry.id   AF-X0VRR6-F1
#
_cell.length_a   1.000
_cell.length_b   1.000
_cell.length_c   1.000
_cell.angle_alpha   90.00
_cell.angle_beta   90.00
_cell.angle_gamma   90.00
#
_symmetry.space_group_name_H-M   'P 1'
#
loop_
_entity.id
_entity.type
_entity.pdbx_description
1 polymer ?
#
loop_
_entity_poly.entity_id
_entity_poly.type
_entity_poly.pdbx_seq_one_letter_code
_entity_poly.pdbx_strand_id
1 'polypeptide(L)' 'HGNLTGVGAYVVLPCNLVVRVSNGYVCDARGRIIEANGNVPQIHAEPTIADIVNGTDSVLERAVQALQQKQ' A
#
# COMPACT_ATOMS: atom_id res chain seq x y z
N HIS A 1 0.98 17.09 -16.04
CA HIS A 1 -0.12 17.46 -15.13
C HIS A 1 -0.51 16.23 -14.32
N GLY A 2 0.21 15.96 -13.23
CA GLY A 2 -0.14 14.88 -12.29
C GLY A 2 -1.15 15.42 -11.30
N ASN A 3 -2.38 14.93 -11.33
CA ASN A 3 -3.42 15.33 -10.40
C ASN A 3 -3.04 14.79 -9.01
N LEU A 4 -3.13 15.62 -7.97
CA LEU A 4 -2.82 15.26 -6.59
C LEU A 4 -3.97 14.40 -6.01
N THR A 5 -4.22 13.23 -6.62
CA THR A 5 -5.28 12.30 -6.22
C THR A 5 -4.71 11.31 -5.20
N GLY A 6 -5.23 11.35 -3.97
CA GLY A 6 -4.79 10.50 -2.86
C GLY A 6 -4.64 11.24 -1.52
N VAL A 7 -4.61 12.58 -1.53
CA VAL A 7 -4.63 13.39 -0.31
C VAL A 7 -6.09 13.57 0.13
N GLY A 8 -6.41 13.10 1.34
CA GLY A 8 -7.72 13.36 1.94
C GLY A 8 -7.90 14.85 2.20
N ALA A 9 -9.00 15.43 1.71
CA ALA A 9 -9.44 16.75 2.11
C ALA A 9 -10.08 16.67 3.51
N TYR A 10 -9.84 17.67 4.34
CA TYR A 10 -10.43 17.74 5.67
C TYR A 10 -11.47 18.85 5.71
N VAL A 11 -12.68 18.51 6.18
CA VAL A 11 -13.78 19.46 6.35
C VAL A 11 -14.20 19.45 7.82
N VAL A 12 -14.24 20.63 8.43
CA VAL A 12 -14.74 20.80 9.79
C VAL A 12 -16.21 21.19 9.73
N LEU A 13 -17.08 20.38 10.33
CA LEU A 13 -18.51 20.64 10.39
C LEU A 13 -18.85 21.61 11.53
N PRO A 14 -20.02 22.29 11.49
CA PRO A 14 -20.45 23.20 12.55
C PRO A 14 -20.56 22.56 13.95
N CYS A 15 -20.67 21.24 14.03
CA CYS A 15 -20.66 20.47 15.27
C CYS A 15 -19.24 20.07 15.74
N ASN A 16 -18.18 20.65 15.16
CA ASN A 16 -16.77 20.33 15.39
C ASN A 16 -16.32 18.93 14.97
N LEU A 17 -17.12 18.20 14.19
CA LEU A 17 -16.68 16.95 13.57
C LEU A 17 -15.71 17.25 12.41
N VAL A 18 -14.57 16.57 12.39
CA VAL A 18 -13.61 16.64 11.28
C VAL A 18 -13.79 15.42 10.38
N VAL A 19 -14.19 15.65 9.13
CA VAL A 19 -14.42 14.61 8.14
C VAL A 19 -13.25 14.60 7.15
N ARG A 20 -12.65 13.42 6.94
CA ARG A 20 -11.66 13.20 5.87
C ARG A 20 -12.39 12.67 4.63
N VAL A 21 -12.33 13.42 3.54
CA VAL A 21 -12.97 13.10 2.26
C VAL A 21 -11.89 12.77 1.23
N SER A 22 -12.01 11.64 0.54
CA SER A 22 -11.12 11.33 -0.59
C SER A 22 -11.40 12.30 -1.74
N ASN A 23 -10.36 12.98 -2.23
CA ASN A 23 -10.49 14.00 -3.30
C ASN A 23 -10.26 13.44 -4.72
N GLY A 24 -10.24 12.12 -4.88
CA GLY A 24 -10.05 11.46 -6.16
C GLY A 24 -9.43 10.08 -6.02
N TYR A 25 -9.52 9.28 -7.07
CA TYR A 25 -9.03 7.91 -7.12
C TYR A 25 -7.52 7.86 -7.41
N VAL A 26 -6.79 7.02 -6.67
CA VAL A 26 -5.40 6.66 -6.99
C VAL A 26 -5.38 5.58 -8.08
N CYS A 27 -4.62 5.81 -9.15
CA CYS A 27 -4.45 4.87 -10.26
C CYS A 27 -2.98 4.45 -10.46
N ASP A 28 -2.77 3.27 -11.04
CA ASP A 28 -1.44 2.83 -11.48
C ASP A 28 -0.99 3.55 -12.78
N ALA A 29 0.24 3.29 -13.22
CA ALA A 29 0.79 3.86 -14.45
C ALA A 29 0.02 3.47 -15.73
N ARG A 30 -0.88 2.47 -15.65
CA ARG A 30 -1.75 2.01 -16.74
C ARG A 30 -3.17 2.57 -16.63
N GLY A 31 -3.43 3.45 -15.66
CA GLY A 31 -4.73 4.06 -15.42
C GLY A 31 -5.73 3.14 -14.69
N ARG A 32 -5.30 2.01 -14.13
CA ARG A 32 -6.18 1.13 -13.34
C ARG A 32 -6.34 1.70 -11.93
N ILE A 33 -7.58 1.78 -11.45
CA ILE A 33 -7.89 2.26 -10.10
C ILE A 33 -7.35 1.25 -9.07
N ILE A 34 -6.48 1.73 -8.18
CA ILE A 34 -5.86 0.96 -7.08
C ILE A 34 -6.78 0.93 -5.86
N GLU A 35 -7.58 1.96 -5.63
CA GLU A 35 -8.53 2.00 -4.52
C GLU A 35 -9.47 0.78 -4.53
N ALA A 36 -9.67 0.17 -3.36
CA ALA A 36 -10.35 -1.11 -3.13
C ALA A 36 -9.70 -2.36 -3.75
N ASN A 37 -8.87 -2.24 -4.80
CA ASN A 37 -8.27 -3.37 -5.50
C ASN A 37 -6.84 -3.71 -5.02
N GLY A 38 -6.12 -2.72 -4.50
CA GLY A 38 -4.71 -2.86 -4.15
C GLY A 38 -3.79 -3.06 -5.37
N ASN A 39 -2.54 -3.40 -5.08
CA ASN A 39 -1.57 -3.84 -6.09
C ASN A 39 -1.28 -5.33 -5.88
N VAL A 40 -1.18 -6.07 -6.99
CA VAL A 40 -0.76 -7.48 -6.95
C VAL A 40 0.76 -7.53 -6.85
N PRO A 41 1.34 -8.15 -5.82
CA PRO A 41 2.78 -8.28 -5.69
C PRO A 41 3.33 -9.24 -6.76
N GLN A 42 4.52 -8.96 -7.29
CA GLN A 42 5.18 -9.86 -8.24
C GLN A 42 5.63 -11.16 -7.58
N ILE A 43 6.00 -11.10 -6.29
CA ILE A 43 6.35 -12.26 -5.48
C ILE A 43 5.46 -12.21 -4.25
N HIS A 44 4.64 -13.24 -4.08
CA HIS A 44 3.81 -13.37 -2.88
C HIS A 44 4.67 -13.83 -1.70
N ALA A 45 4.64 -13.06 -0.62
CA ALA A 45 5.28 -13.38 0.64
C ALA A 45 4.43 -12.79 1.77
N GLU A 46 4.12 -13.60 2.78
CA GLU A 46 3.31 -13.18 3.92
C GLU A 46 4.04 -13.61 5.20
N PRO A 47 4.07 -12.74 6.23
CA PRO A 47 4.63 -13.09 7.52
C PRO A 47 3.78 -14.16 8.19
N THR A 48 4.44 -15.12 8.84
CA THR A 48 3.80 -16.21 9.56
C THR A 48 3.92 -16.03 11.07
N ILE A 49 3.13 -16.77 11.85
CA ILE A 49 3.28 -16.80 13.31
C ILE A 49 4.66 -17.34 13.70
N ALA A 50 5.19 -18.31 12.94
CA ALA A 50 6.51 -18.86 13.19
C ALA A 50 7.61 -17.80 13.03
N ASP A 51 7.47 -16.88 12.08
CA ASP A 51 8.41 -15.77 11.89
C ASP A 51 8.49 -14.89 13.14
N ILE A 52 7.34 -14.58 13.74
CA ILE A 52 7.25 -13.78 14.97
C ILE A 52 7.91 -14.53 16.15
N VAL A 53 7.60 -15.82 16.30
CA VAL A 53 8.13 -16.65 17.40
C VAL A 53 9.65 -16.81 17.30
N ASN A 54 10.18 -16.93 16.08
CA ASN A 54 11.59 -17.15 15.83
C ASN A 54 12.39 -15.84 15.68
N GLY A 55 11.72 -14.67 15.66
CA GLY A 55 12.36 -13.38 15.40
C GLY A 55 12.93 -13.25 13.99
N THR A 56 12.36 -13.96 13.02
CA THR A 56 12.77 -13.95 11.61
C THR A 56 11.82 -13.11 10.75
N ASP A 57 12.28 -12.67 9.58
CA ASP A 57 11.46 -11.95 8.59
C ASP A 57 11.53 -12.65 7.23
N SER A 58 10.61 -13.58 7.02
CA SER A 58 10.51 -14.36 5.78
C SER A 58 10.19 -13.51 4.54
N VAL A 59 9.55 -12.36 4.71
CA VAL A 59 9.26 -11.43 3.61
C VAL A 59 10.55 -10.77 3.15
N LEU A 60 11.36 -10.30 4.10
CA LEU A 60 12.65 -9.68 3.81
C LEU A 60 13.65 -10.68 3.21
N GLU A 61 13.75 -11.87 3.78
CA GLU A 61 14.64 -12.93 3.25
C GLU A 61 14.32 -13.25 1.79
N ARG A 62 13.02 -13.40 1.47
CA ARG A 62 12.56 -13.68 0.11
C ARG A 62 12.80 -12.52 -0.84
N ALA A 63 12.71 -11.27 -0.36
CA ALA A 63 13.08 -10.10 -1.14
C ALA A 63 14.59 -10.07 -1.45
N VAL A 64 15.45 -10.37 -0.47
CA VAL A 64 16.91 -10.44 -0.67
C VAL A 64 17.29 -11.52 -1.68
N GLN A 65 16.71 -12.72 -1.55
CA GLN A 65 16.95 -13.81 -2.51
C GLN A 65 16.52 -13.43 -3.93
N ALA A 66 15.35 -12.81 -4.09
CA ALA A 66 14.86 -12.37 -5.39
C ALA A 66 15.75 -11.29 -6.04
N LEU A 67 16.37 -10.43 -5.23
CA LEU A 67 17.34 -9.45 -5.72
C LEU A 67 18.65 -10.10 -6.17
N GLN A 68 19.14 -11.11 -5.43
CA GLN A 68 20.35 -11.86 -5.79
C GLN A 68 20.19 -12.67 -7.09
N GLN A 69 19.02 -13.26 -7.32
CA GLN A 69 18.72 -14.03 -8.54
C GLN A 69 18.52 -13.15 -9.79
N LYS A 70 18.35 -11.84 -9.62
CA LYS A 70 18.16 -10.87 -10.71
C LYS A 70 19.47 -10.24 -11.21
N GLN A 71 20.61 -10.53 -10.57
CA GLN A 71 21.95 -10.14 -11.03
C GLN A 71 22.50 -11.17 -12.01
#